data_AF-A0A1C3E5C1-F1
#
_entry.id   AF-A0A1C3E5C1-F1
#
_cell.length_a   1.000
_cell.length_b   1.000
_cell.length_c   1.000
_cell.angle_alpha   90.00
_cell.angle_beta   90.00
_cell.angle_gamma   90.00
#
_symmetry.space_group_name_H-M   'P 1'
#
loop_
_entity.id
_entity.type
_entity.pdbx_description
1 polymer ?
#
loop_
_entity_poly.entity_id
_entity_poly.type
_entity_poly.pdbx_seq_one_letter_code
_entity_poly.pdbx_strand_id
1 'polypeptide(L)'
;MVIRKSERTVQPARNGFTLIELLVVIAIIAILIALLLPAVQQAREAARRTACRNNLKNLALAMHNYHDNSNTFVFAWDTLEGSWTNQILPQIEQTALFNTIIRAEGDPGNWNNANCVANRAASGANIPIFRCPSMAVASNIDDQSIPGRGVLSYGVCSGSNVYADQDSELTTVGAPTGAVSHENASAPDGMFFGVSSVRMRDVIDGTSNTIMVGEFYTNPSAGRNGVAFDHWIISIPQSGGWAPGNTSGAEFSECTGSAAVKINAALDLTVRGEAAQIGFGSWHTGGAFFAMGDGSVKFISENIDITTYRALGSRGGRETVGEY
;
A
#
# COMPACT_ATOMS: atom_id res chain seq x y z
N MET A 1 -61.89 66.90 33.55
CA MET A 1 -62.34 65.64 32.92
C MET A 1 -61.43 65.34 31.74
N VAL A 2 -60.44 64.46 31.92
CA VAL A 2 -59.61 63.92 30.84
C VAL A 2 -59.53 62.41 31.09
N ILE A 3 -60.24 61.64 30.28
CA ILE A 3 -60.26 60.18 30.34
C ILE A 3 -59.05 59.68 29.52
N ARG A 4 -58.03 59.12 30.16
CA ARG A 4 -56.94 58.41 29.45
C ARG A 4 -57.49 57.08 28.95
N LYS A 5 -57.57 56.91 27.62
CA LYS A 5 -57.79 55.60 26.98
C LYS A 5 -56.57 54.72 27.25
N SER A 6 -56.81 53.54 27.84
CA SER A 6 -55.83 52.45 27.93
C SER A 6 -55.73 51.78 26.57
N GLU A 7 -54.57 51.88 25.91
CA GLU A 7 -54.25 51.12 24.71
C GLU A 7 -53.87 49.68 25.11
N ARG A 8 -54.71 48.70 24.73
CA ARG A 8 -54.39 47.28 24.87
C ARG A 8 -53.41 46.89 23.76
N THR A 9 -52.18 46.56 24.14
CA THR A 9 -51.22 45.90 23.25
C THR A 9 -51.71 44.47 22.95
N VAL A 10 -52.04 44.19 21.68
CA VAL A 10 -52.37 42.85 21.21
C VAL A 10 -51.08 42.03 21.20
N GLN A 11 -50.92 41.08 22.14
CA GLN A 11 -49.85 40.10 22.04
C GLN A 11 -50.13 39.17 20.85
N PRO A 12 -49.17 38.96 19.94
CA PRO A 12 -49.34 38.00 18.86
C PRO A 12 -49.59 36.61 19.46
N ALA A 13 -50.64 35.93 18.99
CA ALA A 13 -50.92 34.57 19.39
C ALA A 13 -49.70 33.70 19.06
N ARG A 14 -49.12 33.06 20.08
CA ARG A 14 -48.05 32.09 19.88
C ARG A 14 -48.70 30.83 19.30
N ASN A 15 -48.50 30.58 18.02
CA ASN A 15 -48.92 29.33 17.40
C ASN A 15 -48.15 28.19 18.07
N GLY A 16 -48.86 27.35 18.82
CA GLY A 16 -48.29 26.16 19.45
C GLY A 16 -48.07 25.08 18.42
N PHE A 17 -46.92 24.42 18.47
CA PHE A 17 -46.60 23.29 17.60
C PHE A 17 -47.36 22.04 18.09
N THR A 18 -48.07 21.35 17.20
CA THR A 18 -48.80 20.14 17.56
C THR A 18 -47.87 18.92 17.58
N LEU A 19 -48.20 17.93 18.42
CA LEU A 19 -47.44 16.68 18.50
C LEU A 19 -47.36 15.96 17.14
N ILE A 20 -48.41 16.06 16.33
CA ILE A 20 -48.47 15.45 15.00
C ILE A 20 -47.53 16.14 14.00
N GLU A 21 -47.43 17.49 14.02
CA GLU A 21 -46.49 18.22 13.17
C GLU A 21 -45.04 17.84 13.49
N LEU A 22 -44.72 17.67 14.77
CA LEU A 22 -43.39 17.20 15.18
C LEU A 22 -43.11 15.79 14.70
N LEU A 23 -44.07 14.88 14.86
CA LEU A 23 -43.94 13.49 14.46
C LEU A 23 -43.74 13.35 12.94
N VAL A 24 -44.48 14.13 12.14
CA VAL A 24 -44.32 14.14 10.67
C VAL A 24 -42.95 14.65 10.26
N VAL A 25 -42.47 15.74 10.89
CA VAL A 25 -41.15 16.31 10.57
C VAL A 25 -40.03 15.32 10.87
N ILE A 26 -40.05 14.68 12.05
CA ILE A 26 -39.03 13.68 12.39
C ILE A 26 -39.13 12.45 11.47
N ALA A 27 -40.33 12.04 11.04
CA ALA A 27 -40.51 10.93 10.12
C ALA A 27 -39.91 11.24 8.73
N ILE A 28 -40.14 12.45 8.22
CA ILE A 28 -39.55 12.90 6.95
C ILE A 28 -38.02 12.95 7.06
N ILE A 29 -37.48 13.54 8.13
CA ILE A 29 -36.02 13.60 8.36
C ILE A 29 -35.42 12.20 8.44
N ALA A 30 -36.06 11.27 9.16
CA ALA A 30 -35.60 9.89 9.28
C ALA A 30 -35.54 9.18 7.91
N ILE A 31 -36.57 9.36 7.08
CA ILE A 31 -36.60 8.80 5.71
C ILE A 31 -35.50 9.42 4.84
N LEU A 32 -35.32 10.75 4.89
CA LEU A 32 -34.27 11.42 4.13
C LEU A 32 -32.87 10.95 4.54
N ILE A 33 -32.60 10.84 5.85
CA ILE A 33 -31.31 10.33 6.35
C ILE A 33 -31.10 8.87 5.93
N ALA A 34 -32.13 8.03 6.01
CA ALA A 34 -32.05 6.63 5.61
C ALA A 34 -31.70 6.46 4.12
N LEU A 35 -32.19 7.36 3.26
CA LEU A 35 -31.87 7.35 1.82
C LEU A 35 -30.52 8.01 1.50
N LEU A 36 -30.12 9.04 2.24
CA LEU A 36 -28.88 9.79 1.98
C LEU A 36 -27.63 9.11 2.54
N LEU A 37 -27.72 8.41 3.68
CA LEU A 37 -26.55 7.82 4.33
C LEU A 37 -25.84 6.78 3.43
N PRO A 38 -26.53 5.81 2.79
CA PRO A 38 -25.88 4.86 1.88
C PRO A 38 -25.21 5.57 0.69
N ALA A 39 -25.87 6.57 0.11
CA ALA A 39 -25.35 7.33 -1.01
C ALA A 39 -24.08 8.10 -0.64
N VAL A 40 -24.06 8.76 0.52
CA VAL A 40 -22.87 9.49 1.00
C VAL A 40 -21.69 8.55 1.24
N GLN A 41 -21.94 7.34 1.77
CA GLN A 41 -20.85 6.37 1.97
C GLN A 41 -20.29 5.84 0.65
N GLN A 42 -21.14 5.54 -0.33
CA GLN A 42 -20.71 5.13 -1.67
C GLN A 42 -19.89 6.23 -2.36
N ALA A 43 -20.33 7.48 -2.27
CA ALA A 43 -19.61 8.63 -2.83
C ALA A 43 -18.24 8.82 -2.16
N ARG A 44 -18.16 8.69 -0.83
CA ARG A 44 -16.88 8.76 -0.10
C ARG A 44 -15.93 7.65 -0.51
N GLU A 45 -16.43 6.42 -0.66
CA GLU A 45 -15.60 5.29 -1.08
C GLU A 45 -15.09 5.43 -2.52
N ALA A 46 -15.93 5.93 -3.44
CA ALA A 46 -15.51 6.25 -4.79
C ALA A 46 -14.40 7.32 -4.81
N ALA A 47 -14.49 8.34 -3.94
CA ALA A 47 -13.45 9.35 -3.80
C ALA A 47 -12.15 8.75 -3.24
N ARG A 48 -12.21 7.85 -2.26
CA ARG A 48 -11.03 7.15 -1.72
C ARG A 48 -10.36 6.26 -2.76
N ARG A 49 -11.13 5.50 -3.54
CA ARG A 49 -10.61 4.73 -4.69
C ARG A 49 -9.90 5.61 -5.71
N THR A 50 -10.48 6.78 -6.01
CA THR A 50 -9.86 7.75 -6.92
C THR A 50 -8.54 8.29 -6.35
N ALA A 51 -8.48 8.54 -5.04
CA ALA A 51 -7.25 8.97 -4.37
C ALA A 51 -6.16 7.91 -4.43
N CYS A 52 -6.45 6.63 -4.18
CA CYS A 52 -5.48 5.53 -4.33
C CYS A 52 -4.95 5.41 -5.75
N ARG A 53 -5.83 5.50 -6.75
CA ARG A 53 -5.44 5.51 -8.17
C ARG A 53 -4.48 6.66 -8.47
N ASN A 54 -4.73 7.86 -7.92
CA ASN A 54 -3.85 9.01 -8.08
C ASN A 54 -2.51 8.85 -7.35
N ASN A 55 -2.52 8.24 -6.15
CA ASN A 55 -1.30 7.93 -5.41
C ASN A 55 -0.39 7.00 -6.23
N LEU A 56 -0.92 5.89 -6.75
CA LEU A 56 -0.18 4.98 -7.64
C LEU A 56 0.35 5.67 -8.89
N LYS A 57 -0.45 6.57 -9.50
CA LYS A 57 0.02 7.36 -10.64
C LYS A 57 1.22 8.23 -10.28
N ASN A 58 1.16 8.90 -9.13
CA ASN A 58 2.25 9.75 -8.66
C ASN A 58 3.50 8.94 -8.25
N LEU A 59 3.32 7.75 -7.66
CA LEU A 59 4.43 6.83 -7.34
C LEU A 59 5.12 6.36 -8.61
N ALA A 60 4.36 5.97 -9.64
CA ALA A 60 4.92 5.58 -10.93
C ALA A 60 5.68 6.74 -11.60
N LEU A 61 5.12 7.95 -11.59
CA LEU A 61 5.80 9.15 -12.09
C LEU A 61 7.11 9.42 -11.34
N ALA A 62 7.13 9.26 -10.02
CA ALA A 62 8.33 9.40 -9.22
C ALA A 62 9.40 8.36 -9.60
N MET A 63 9.01 7.11 -9.88
CA MET A 63 9.91 6.07 -10.36
C MET A 63 10.44 6.34 -11.77
N HIS A 64 9.64 6.89 -12.67
CA HIS A 64 10.11 7.34 -13.98
C HIS A 64 11.09 8.52 -13.86
N ASN A 65 10.79 9.52 -13.01
CA ASN A 65 11.73 10.61 -12.74
C ASN A 65 13.04 10.11 -12.12
N TYR A 66 12.99 9.07 -11.28
CA TYR A 66 14.19 8.40 -10.80
C TYR A 66 14.96 7.75 -11.95
N HIS A 67 14.28 6.95 -12.77
CA HIS A 67 14.85 6.25 -13.94
C HIS A 67 15.52 7.20 -14.93
N ASP A 68 14.92 8.36 -15.22
CA ASP A 68 15.49 9.37 -16.12
C ASP A 68 16.83 9.92 -15.61
N ASN A 69 17.00 10.00 -14.29
CA ASN A 69 18.22 10.50 -13.66
C ASN A 69 19.31 9.42 -13.47
N SER A 70 18.92 8.18 -13.18
CA SER A 70 19.84 7.09 -12.82
C SER A 70 20.06 6.06 -13.95
N ASN A 71 19.28 6.13 -15.03
CA ASN A 71 19.19 5.16 -16.12
C ASN A 71 18.69 3.75 -15.73
N THR A 72 18.28 3.56 -14.48
CA THR A 72 17.73 2.30 -13.95
C THR A 72 16.55 2.61 -13.04
N PHE A 73 15.58 1.71 -12.94
CA PHE A 73 14.55 1.84 -11.92
C PHE A 73 15.18 1.67 -10.52
N VAL A 74 14.43 2.10 -9.50
CA VAL A 74 14.81 1.89 -8.11
C VAL A 74 14.97 0.40 -7.82
N PHE A 75 15.84 0.05 -6.89
CA PHE A 75 15.83 -1.30 -6.33
C PHE A 75 14.68 -1.48 -5.33
N ALA A 76 14.23 -2.71 -5.11
CA ALA A 76 13.25 -2.98 -4.06
C ALA A 76 13.86 -2.76 -2.66
N TRP A 77 15.01 -3.40 -2.43
CA TRP A 77 15.83 -3.20 -1.24
C TRP A 77 17.33 -3.33 -1.53
N ASP A 78 18.18 -2.87 -0.60
CA ASP A 78 19.64 -3.03 -0.67
C ASP A 78 20.21 -3.75 0.57
N THR A 79 21.54 -3.87 0.59
CA THR A 79 22.30 -4.48 1.68
C THR A 79 22.48 -3.55 2.88
N LEU A 80 21.82 -2.37 2.88
CA LEU A 80 21.95 -1.31 3.88
C LEU A 80 20.57 -0.94 4.45
N GLU A 81 19.61 -1.87 4.40
CA GLU A 81 18.24 -1.72 4.91
C GLU A 81 17.46 -0.57 4.23
N GLY A 82 17.89 -0.17 3.04
CA GLY A 82 17.21 0.80 2.20
C GLY A 82 16.13 0.15 1.35
N SER A 83 14.98 0.82 1.17
CA SER A 83 13.89 0.34 0.30
C SER A 83 13.58 1.29 -0.87
N TRP A 84 12.74 0.85 -1.81
CA TRP A 84 12.28 1.67 -2.95
C TRP A 84 11.65 2.99 -2.50
N THR A 85 10.95 3.00 -1.36
CA THR A 85 10.31 4.21 -0.81
C THR A 85 11.34 5.28 -0.46
N ASN A 86 12.53 4.89 0.04
CA ASN A 86 13.63 5.80 0.36
C ASN A 86 14.20 6.47 -0.89
N GLN A 87 14.29 5.72 -1.98
CA GLN A 87 14.95 6.18 -3.21
C GLN A 87 14.14 7.23 -3.95
N ILE A 88 12.81 7.18 -3.85
CA ILE A 88 11.92 8.12 -4.56
C ILE A 88 11.57 9.37 -3.75
N LEU A 89 12.02 9.49 -2.49
CA LEU A 89 11.69 10.65 -1.64
C LEU A 89 12.02 12.00 -2.32
N PRO A 90 13.19 12.20 -2.96
CA PRO A 90 13.45 13.46 -3.66
C PRO A 90 12.47 13.77 -4.80
N GLN A 91 11.90 12.74 -5.43
CA GLN A 91 11.00 12.80 -6.58
C GLN A 91 9.55 13.07 -6.15
N ILE A 92 9.25 12.96 -4.85
CA ILE A 92 7.96 13.28 -4.24
C ILE A 92 8.07 14.44 -3.24
N GLU A 93 9.02 15.36 -3.48
CA GLU A 93 9.23 16.58 -2.68
C GLU A 93 9.63 16.34 -1.22
N GLN A 94 10.20 15.16 -0.91
CA GLN A 94 10.67 14.78 0.42
C GLN A 94 12.22 14.81 0.53
N THR A 95 12.90 15.71 -0.19
CA THR A 95 14.37 15.85 -0.16
C THR A 95 14.92 16.16 1.24
N ALA A 96 14.20 16.95 2.04
CA ALA A 96 14.63 17.25 3.41
C ALA A 96 14.68 15.98 4.28
N LEU A 97 13.68 15.12 4.17
CA LEU A 97 13.62 13.82 4.84
C LEU A 97 14.66 12.84 4.28
N PHE A 98 14.85 12.82 2.97
CA PHE A 98 15.87 12.00 2.33
C PHE A 98 17.28 12.26 2.90
N ASN A 99 17.61 13.53 3.11
CA ASN A 99 18.91 13.94 3.63
C ASN A 99 19.14 13.55 5.10
N THR A 100 18.09 13.17 5.85
CA THR A 100 18.25 12.66 7.23
C THR A 100 18.48 11.16 7.28
N ILE A 101 18.21 10.43 6.20
CA ILE A 101 18.36 8.97 6.16
C ILE A 101 19.85 8.61 6.08
N ILE A 102 20.30 7.79 7.03
CA ILE A 102 21.66 7.26 7.08
C ILE A 102 21.66 5.88 6.43
N ARG A 103 22.54 5.67 5.45
CA ARG A 103 22.69 4.42 4.68
C ARG A 103 24.02 3.77 5.00
N ALA A 104 24.14 3.23 6.20
CA ALA A 104 25.37 2.61 6.66
C ALA A 104 25.09 1.53 7.71
N GLU A 105 25.73 0.38 7.55
CA GLU A 105 25.71 -0.72 8.51
C GLU A 105 26.53 -0.38 9.76
N GLY A 106 26.09 -0.89 10.91
CA GLY A 106 26.71 -0.68 12.23
C GLY A 106 26.65 0.74 12.83
N ASP A 107 26.22 1.75 12.07
CA ASP A 107 26.20 3.16 12.49
C ASP A 107 24.96 3.55 13.32
N PRO A 108 24.92 4.75 13.93
CA PRO A 108 23.72 5.35 14.55
C PRO A 108 22.54 5.62 13.59
N GLY A 109 22.57 5.04 12.39
CA GLY A 109 21.47 4.96 11.45
C GLY A 109 20.90 3.55 11.29
N ASN A 110 21.66 2.51 11.63
CA ASN A 110 21.31 1.11 11.42
C ASN A 110 20.11 0.69 12.29
N TRP A 111 19.06 0.10 11.73
CA TRP A 111 17.81 -0.14 12.46
C TRP A 111 17.99 -1.02 13.72
N ASN A 112 19.05 -1.83 13.74
CA ASN A 112 19.41 -2.77 14.80
C ASN A 112 20.26 -2.19 15.95
N ASN A 113 20.54 -0.88 15.99
CA ASN A 113 21.35 -0.24 17.05
C ASN A 113 20.52 0.74 17.92
N ALA A 114 20.77 0.74 19.23
CA ALA A 114 20.07 1.59 20.21
C ALA A 114 20.22 3.10 19.95
N ASN A 115 21.25 3.50 19.20
CA ASN A 115 21.53 4.90 18.85
C ASN A 115 20.82 5.36 17.56
N CYS A 116 19.91 4.57 17.00
CA CYS A 116 19.44 4.76 15.63
C CYS A 116 18.27 5.73 15.48
N VAL A 117 18.51 6.96 15.93
CA VAL A 117 17.50 8.00 16.09
C VAL A 117 17.03 8.56 14.74
N ALA A 118 17.94 8.79 13.79
CA ALA A 118 17.61 9.47 12.54
C ALA A 118 16.68 8.66 11.64
N ASN A 119 17.02 7.38 11.43
CA ASN A 119 16.25 6.47 10.61
C ASN A 119 14.90 6.14 11.27
N ARG A 120 14.85 5.88 12.59
CA ARG A 120 13.59 5.70 13.33
C ARG A 120 12.68 6.92 13.27
N ALA A 121 13.24 8.13 13.33
CA ALA A 121 12.45 9.35 13.15
C ALA A 121 11.90 9.46 11.71
N ALA A 122 12.69 9.05 10.72
CA ALA A 122 12.29 9.10 9.31
C ALA A 122 11.18 8.09 8.96
N SER A 123 11.20 6.87 9.52
CA SER A 123 10.10 5.91 9.29
C SER A 123 8.78 6.34 9.90
N GLY A 124 8.77 7.26 10.86
CA GLY A 124 7.55 7.85 11.40
C GLY A 124 6.98 9.00 10.58
N ALA A 125 7.60 9.39 9.47
CA ALA A 125 7.14 10.51 8.66
C ALA A 125 5.75 10.28 8.07
N ASN A 126 4.85 11.26 8.20
CA ASN A 126 3.55 11.18 7.55
C ASN A 126 3.66 11.62 6.08
N ILE A 127 3.70 10.65 5.17
CA ILE A 127 3.78 10.89 3.72
C ILE A 127 2.50 10.35 3.07
N PRO A 128 1.48 11.19 2.82
CA PRO A 128 0.15 10.75 2.41
C PRO A 128 0.10 9.90 1.12
N ILE A 129 1.06 10.10 0.20
CA ILE A 129 1.13 9.34 -1.06
C ILE A 129 1.38 7.84 -0.83
N PHE A 130 2.01 7.45 0.28
CA PHE A 130 2.27 6.04 0.62
C PHE A 130 1.07 5.34 1.25
N ARG A 131 -0.03 6.07 1.48
CA ARG A 131 -1.16 5.56 2.24
C ARG A 131 -2.45 5.51 1.43
N CYS A 132 -3.17 4.40 1.58
CA CYS A 132 -4.55 4.24 1.11
C CYS A 132 -5.51 4.95 2.10
N PRO A 133 -6.37 5.89 1.65
CA PRO A 133 -7.34 6.54 2.54
C PRO A 133 -8.42 5.60 3.08
N SER A 134 -8.60 4.42 2.49
CA SER A 134 -9.52 3.38 3.00
C SER A 134 -8.88 2.44 4.02
N MET A 135 -7.56 2.54 4.24
CA MET A 135 -6.87 1.71 5.23
C MET A 135 -7.33 2.03 6.66
N ALA A 136 -7.96 1.05 7.30
CA ALA A 136 -8.51 1.16 8.65
C ALA A 136 -7.50 0.78 9.76
N VAL A 137 -6.22 1.09 9.54
CA VAL A 137 -5.10 0.90 10.47
C VAL A 137 -4.64 2.29 10.94
N ALA A 138 -3.96 2.43 12.08
CA ALA A 138 -3.34 3.72 12.41
C ALA A 138 -2.29 4.12 11.34
N SER A 139 -2.02 5.42 11.18
CA SER A 139 -0.97 5.88 10.24
C SER A 139 0.42 5.47 10.71
N ASN A 140 0.60 5.42 12.03
CA ASN A 140 1.85 5.11 12.71
C ASN A 140 1.56 4.14 13.86
N ILE A 141 2.38 3.11 14.00
CA ILE A 141 2.25 2.06 15.02
C ILE A 141 3.64 1.75 15.61
N ASP A 142 3.66 1.40 16.89
CA ASP A 142 4.86 0.86 17.53
C ASP A 142 5.01 -0.63 17.16
N ASP A 143 6.03 -0.97 16.40
CA ASP A 143 6.27 -2.34 15.94
C ASP A 143 7.78 -2.64 15.83
N GLN A 144 8.20 -3.88 15.99
CA GLN A 144 9.61 -4.33 15.94
C GLN A 144 10.58 -3.46 16.77
N SER A 145 10.13 -2.95 17.93
CA SER A 145 10.90 -2.01 18.77
C SER A 145 11.20 -0.65 18.13
N ILE A 146 10.48 -0.28 17.07
CA ILE A 146 10.52 1.01 16.40
C ILE A 146 9.23 1.77 16.74
N PRO A 147 9.30 2.84 17.56
CA PRO A 147 8.12 3.60 17.93
C PRO A 147 7.61 4.44 16.75
N GLY A 148 6.30 4.48 16.57
CA GLY A 148 5.62 5.37 15.62
C GLY A 148 5.94 5.10 14.15
N ARG A 149 6.23 3.86 13.75
CA ARG A 149 6.56 3.48 12.37
C ARG A 149 5.38 3.67 11.43
N GLY A 150 5.61 4.29 10.28
CA GLY A 150 4.60 4.59 9.28
C GLY A 150 4.22 3.36 8.45
N VAL A 151 2.93 3.10 8.32
CA VAL A 151 2.39 1.95 7.58
C VAL A 151 2.29 2.28 6.09
N LEU A 152 2.76 1.37 5.24
CA LEU A 152 2.74 1.46 3.78
C LEU A 152 1.47 0.79 3.22
N SER A 153 0.95 1.27 2.08
CA SER A 153 -0.22 0.68 1.41
C SER A 153 0.05 0.19 -0.01
N TYR A 154 1.30 0.28 -0.47
CA TYR A 154 1.69 -0.03 -1.84
C TYR A 154 3.02 -0.77 -1.85
N GLY A 155 3.20 -1.75 -2.73
CA GLY A 155 4.45 -2.50 -2.87
C GLY A 155 4.92 -2.53 -4.30
N VAL A 156 6.23 -2.60 -4.51
CA VAL A 156 6.79 -2.85 -5.85
C VAL A 156 6.69 -4.33 -6.21
N CYS A 157 6.58 -4.64 -7.50
CA CYS A 157 6.43 -6.03 -7.96
C CYS A 157 7.77 -6.74 -8.11
N SER A 158 7.95 -7.82 -7.34
CA SER A 158 9.13 -8.68 -7.40
C SER A 158 9.05 -9.75 -8.46
N GLY A 159 7.86 -10.16 -8.89
CA GLY A 159 7.74 -11.07 -10.02
C GLY A 159 6.47 -11.90 -10.07
N SER A 160 6.49 -12.85 -11.01
CA SER A 160 5.53 -13.92 -11.22
C SER A 160 5.86 -15.20 -10.46
N ASN A 161 7.12 -15.33 -10.00
CA ASN A 161 7.69 -16.56 -9.47
C ASN A 161 8.00 -16.53 -7.96
N VAL A 162 7.86 -15.37 -7.28
CA VAL A 162 8.18 -15.23 -5.86
C VAL A 162 7.02 -15.74 -5.00
N TYR A 163 7.23 -16.78 -4.19
CA TYR A 163 6.14 -17.43 -3.43
C TYR A 163 6.36 -17.45 -1.90
N ALA A 164 7.49 -16.95 -1.44
CA ALA A 164 7.83 -16.85 -0.03
C ALA A 164 8.78 -15.68 0.23
N ASP A 165 8.91 -15.24 1.48
CA ASP A 165 9.89 -14.23 1.87
C ASP A 165 11.30 -14.87 1.96
N GLN A 166 11.38 -16.07 2.53
CA GLN A 166 12.64 -16.80 2.75
C GLN A 166 12.67 -18.17 2.03
N ASP A 167 13.86 -18.66 1.69
CA ASP A 167 14.01 -19.96 1.02
C ASP A 167 13.50 -21.13 1.89
N SER A 168 13.66 -21.00 3.21
CA SER A 168 13.21 -22.01 4.18
C SER A 168 11.68 -22.18 4.21
N GLU A 169 10.93 -21.18 3.74
CA GLU A 169 9.47 -21.18 3.73
C GLU A 169 8.89 -21.86 2.49
N LEU A 170 9.64 -21.96 1.37
CA LEU A 170 9.14 -22.48 0.09
C LEU A 170 8.52 -23.88 0.20
N THR A 171 9.14 -24.76 0.98
CA THR A 171 8.62 -26.11 1.22
C THR A 171 7.38 -26.06 2.12
N THR A 172 7.41 -25.22 3.16
CA THR A 172 6.34 -25.06 4.14
C THR A 172 5.07 -24.50 3.52
N VAL A 173 5.20 -23.58 2.56
CA VAL A 173 4.06 -22.98 1.85
C VAL A 173 3.50 -23.86 0.74
N GLY A 174 4.16 -24.96 0.42
CA GLY A 174 3.81 -25.81 -0.73
C GLY A 174 3.99 -25.06 -2.05
N ALA A 175 5.10 -24.31 -2.19
CA ALA A 175 5.37 -23.52 -3.38
C ALA A 175 5.45 -24.42 -4.64
N PRO A 176 4.93 -23.96 -5.79
CA PRO A 176 5.01 -24.73 -7.03
C PRO A 176 6.47 -24.89 -7.49
N THR A 177 6.73 -25.91 -8.30
CA THR A 177 8.07 -26.12 -8.87
C THR A 177 8.54 -24.90 -9.66
N GLY A 178 9.76 -24.43 -9.38
CA GLY A 178 10.33 -23.23 -10.00
C GLY A 178 10.00 -21.92 -9.29
N ALA A 179 9.20 -21.96 -8.21
CA ALA A 179 9.04 -20.82 -7.33
C ALA A 179 10.34 -20.48 -6.59
N VAL A 180 10.50 -19.21 -6.26
CA VAL A 180 11.66 -18.65 -5.56
C VAL A 180 11.18 -17.81 -4.37
N SER A 181 12.07 -17.51 -3.45
CA SER A 181 11.80 -16.56 -2.37
C SER A 181 12.33 -15.17 -2.72
N HIS A 182 11.95 -14.16 -1.94
CA HIS A 182 12.57 -12.83 -2.03
C HIS A 182 14.04 -12.84 -1.62
N GLU A 183 14.42 -13.71 -0.69
CA GLU A 183 15.81 -13.90 -0.25
C GLU A 183 16.76 -14.22 -1.42
N ASN A 184 16.28 -14.90 -2.48
CA ASN A 184 17.07 -15.14 -3.67
C ASN A 184 17.11 -13.90 -4.59
N ALA A 185 18.00 -12.95 -4.29
CA ALA A 185 18.24 -11.71 -5.02
C ALA A 185 18.12 -11.73 -6.54
N SER A 186 18.59 -12.80 -7.16
CA SER A 186 18.85 -12.84 -8.60
C SER A 186 17.80 -13.60 -9.39
N ALA A 187 16.87 -14.27 -8.71
CA ALA A 187 15.89 -15.14 -9.32
C ALA A 187 14.50 -14.50 -9.58
N PRO A 188 14.04 -13.48 -8.82
CA PRO A 188 12.81 -12.78 -9.12
C PRO A 188 12.80 -12.18 -10.54
N ASP A 189 11.70 -12.41 -11.25
CA ASP A 189 11.53 -12.06 -12.66
C ASP A 189 10.72 -10.76 -12.87
N GLY A 190 10.34 -10.06 -11.80
CA GLY A 190 9.64 -8.77 -11.87
C GLY A 190 10.56 -7.57 -12.00
N MET A 191 10.00 -6.36 -12.02
CA MET A 191 10.77 -5.13 -12.21
C MET A 191 11.65 -4.77 -10.99
N PHE A 192 11.29 -5.23 -9.79
CA PHE A 192 11.90 -4.76 -8.54
C PHE A 192 12.27 -5.91 -7.59
N PHE A 193 13.56 -6.11 -7.39
CA PHE A 193 14.08 -7.08 -6.44
C PHE A 193 15.34 -6.51 -5.75
N GLY A 194 15.95 -7.28 -4.85
CA GLY A 194 17.12 -6.83 -4.10
C GLY A 194 18.27 -6.39 -5.00
N VAL A 195 18.80 -5.18 -4.77
CA VAL A 195 19.83 -4.46 -5.55
C VAL A 195 19.60 -4.48 -7.07
N SER A 196 18.34 -4.57 -7.50
CA SER A 196 17.98 -4.56 -8.91
C SER A 196 18.43 -3.27 -9.62
N SER A 197 18.77 -3.42 -10.90
CA SER A 197 19.20 -2.33 -11.80
C SER A 197 18.49 -2.43 -13.15
N VAL A 198 17.19 -2.76 -13.11
CA VAL A 198 16.34 -2.96 -14.29
C VAL A 198 16.20 -1.65 -15.06
N ARG A 199 16.35 -1.70 -16.38
CA ARG A 199 16.13 -0.57 -17.29
C ARG A 199 14.81 -0.74 -18.02
N MET A 200 14.27 0.36 -18.55
CA MET A 200 13.06 0.33 -19.40
C MET A 200 13.14 -0.72 -20.51
N ARG A 201 14.29 -0.82 -21.18
CA ARG A 201 14.53 -1.78 -22.27
C ARG A 201 14.49 -3.26 -21.84
N ASP A 202 14.62 -3.54 -20.54
CA ASP A 202 14.63 -4.88 -19.99
C ASP A 202 13.20 -5.39 -19.73
N VAL A 203 12.18 -4.50 -19.83
CA VAL A 203 10.75 -4.82 -19.73
C VAL A 203 10.22 -5.19 -21.12
N ILE A 204 10.55 -6.40 -21.57
CA ILE A 204 10.28 -6.87 -22.93
C ILE A 204 8.86 -7.44 -23.11
N ASP A 205 8.12 -7.67 -22.02
CA ASP A 205 6.72 -8.15 -22.04
C ASP A 205 5.72 -7.01 -22.31
N GLY A 206 6.24 -5.79 -22.44
CA GLY A 206 5.48 -4.56 -22.68
C GLY A 206 5.22 -3.81 -21.38
N THR A 207 5.64 -2.55 -21.35
CA THR A 207 5.53 -1.70 -20.15
C THR A 207 4.08 -1.49 -19.69
N SER A 208 3.09 -1.54 -20.59
CA SER A 208 1.66 -1.46 -20.23
C SER A 208 1.09 -2.73 -19.61
N ASN A 209 1.85 -3.84 -19.67
CA ASN A 209 1.46 -5.18 -19.24
C ASN A 209 2.35 -5.75 -18.14
N THR A 210 3.35 -5.01 -17.66
CA THR A 210 4.16 -5.40 -16.50
C THR A 210 3.79 -4.55 -15.29
N ILE A 211 3.46 -5.18 -14.17
CA ILE A 211 3.13 -4.50 -12.91
C ILE A 211 4.41 -3.86 -12.36
N MET A 212 4.31 -2.57 -12.04
CA MET A 212 5.37 -1.82 -11.38
C MET A 212 5.12 -1.76 -9.87
N VAL A 213 3.94 -1.27 -9.48
CA VAL A 213 3.53 -1.07 -8.08
C VAL A 213 2.08 -1.53 -7.92
N GLY A 214 1.75 -2.23 -6.85
CA GLY A 214 0.38 -2.64 -6.51
C GLY A 214 -0.02 -2.17 -5.11
N GLU A 215 -1.32 -2.15 -4.83
CA GLU A 215 -1.81 -1.97 -3.46
C GLU A 215 -1.50 -3.18 -2.57
N PHE A 216 -1.38 -2.93 -1.27
CA PHE A 216 -1.39 -3.95 -0.22
C PHE A 216 -2.62 -3.87 0.67
N TYR A 217 -3.03 -5.05 1.16
CA TYR A 217 -3.88 -5.15 2.34
C TYR A 217 -2.98 -5.21 3.59
N THR A 218 -2.46 -4.05 4.00
CA THR A 218 -1.60 -3.99 5.19
C THR A 218 -2.43 -3.90 6.45
N ASN A 219 -2.16 -4.80 7.40
CA ASN A 219 -2.72 -4.82 8.74
C ASN A 219 -1.74 -5.55 9.69
N PRO A 220 -0.86 -4.82 10.42
CA PRO A 220 0.12 -5.41 11.32
C PRO A 220 -0.49 -6.24 12.47
N SER A 221 -1.74 -5.95 12.84
CA SER A 221 -2.46 -6.73 13.86
C SER A 221 -3.07 -8.03 13.31
N ALA A 222 -3.07 -8.19 11.98
CA ALA A 222 -3.46 -9.42 11.31
C ALA A 222 -2.23 -10.23 10.95
N GLY A 223 -2.34 -11.54 11.12
CA GLY A 223 -1.28 -12.46 10.78
C GLY A 223 -1.79 -13.90 10.84
N ARG A 224 -1.07 -14.79 10.17
CA ARG A 224 -1.34 -16.24 10.17
C ARG A 224 -0.01 -16.97 10.16
N ASN A 225 0.02 -18.16 10.76
CA ASN A 225 1.22 -19.03 10.74
C ASN A 225 2.49 -18.38 11.33
N GLY A 226 2.34 -17.39 12.22
CA GLY A 226 3.48 -16.70 12.84
C GLY A 226 4.04 -15.54 12.00
N VAL A 227 3.43 -15.23 10.85
CA VAL A 227 3.77 -14.05 10.05
C VAL A 227 2.66 -12.99 10.14
N ALA A 228 3.06 -11.73 10.16
CA ALA A 228 2.18 -10.58 10.14
C ALA A 228 1.99 -10.07 8.69
N PHE A 229 0.95 -9.28 8.48
CA PHE A 229 0.72 -8.57 7.21
C PHE A 229 1.05 -7.09 7.38
N ASP A 230 2.24 -6.84 7.90
CA ASP A 230 2.83 -5.53 8.04
C ASP A 230 3.59 -5.14 6.78
N HIS A 231 3.55 -3.84 6.48
CA HIS A 231 4.25 -3.22 5.36
C HIS A 231 4.58 -1.81 5.81
N TRP A 232 5.80 -1.37 5.56
CA TRP A 232 6.31 -0.17 6.20
C TRP A 232 6.91 0.83 5.23
N ILE A 233 6.65 2.11 5.50
CA ILE A 233 7.35 3.17 4.79
C ILE A 233 8.78 3.21 5.33
N ILE A 234 9.70 3.58 4.43
CA ILE A 234 11.07 3.95 4.76
C ILE A 234 11.76 2.90 5.62
N SER A 235 12.45 1.96 4.96
CA SER A 235 13.21 0.81 5.50
C SER A 235 12.55 -0.55 5.49
N ILE A 236 13.42 -1.55 5.42
CA ILE A 236 13.21 -2.94 5.81
C ILE A 236 14.25 -3.32 6.90
N PRO A 237 13.95 -3.14 8.20
CA PRO A 237 14.85 -3.55 9.25
C PRO A 237 15.12 -5.05 9.11
N GLN A 238 16.33 -5.50 9.43
CA GLN A 238 16.73 -6.91 9.35
C GLN A 238 17.01 -7.45 7.94
N SER A 239 17.01 -6.61 6.91
CA SER A 239 17.57 -6.98 5.60
C SER A 239 19.11 -6.88 5.56
N GLY A 240 19.75 -6.24 6.55
CA GLY A 240 21.19 -5.94 6.55
C GLY A 240 22.13 -7.16 6.55
N GLY A 241 21.60 -8.36 6.81
CA GLY A 241 22.35 -9.62 6.62
C GLY A 241 22.50 -10.05 5.16
N TRP A 242 21.70 -9.47 4.28
CA TRP A 242 21.52 -9.94 2.91
C TRP A 242 22.57 -9.36 1.97
N ALA A 243 23.11 -10.22 1.11
CA ALA A 243 24.00 -9.83 0.02
C ALA A 243 23.77 -10.76 -1.18
N PRO A 244 24.04 -10.32 -2.42
CA PRO A 244 23.96 -11.21 -3.58
C PRO A 244 24.76 -12.50 -3.38
N GLY A 245 24.08 -13.65 -3.36
CA GLY A 245 24.68 -14.97 -3.09
C GLY A 245 24.74 -15.39 -1.60
N ASN A 246 24.18 -14.59 -0.69
CA ASN A 246 24.01 -14.92 0.73
C ASN A 246 22.53 -14.85 1.14
N THR A 247 22.02 -15.92 1.71
CA THR A 247 20.66 -16.08 2.25
C THR A 247 20.69 -15.75 3.74
N SER A 248 20.79 -14.47 4.07
CA SER A 248 20.77 -13.98 5.45
C SER A 248 19.96 -12.69 5.46
N GLY A 249 19.09 -12.49 6.44
CA GLY A 249 18.15 -11.36 6.48
C GLY A 249 16.70 -11.81 6.37
N ALA A 250 15.79 -10.95 6.80
CA ALA A 250 14.36 -11.20 6.83
C ALA A 250 13.61 -9.93 6.36
N GLU A 251 12.30 -10.04 6.13
CA GLU A 251 11.39 -8.91 5.96
C GLU A 251 11.50 -8.18 4.60
N PHE A 252 11.70 -8.94 3.52
CA PHE A 252 11.70 -8.37 2.15
C PHE A 252 10.28 -8.03 1.68
N SER A 253 9.31 -8.80 2.15
CA SER A 253 7.88 -8.66 1.86
C SER A 253 7.28 -7.30 2.30
N GLU A 254 7.92 -6.61 3.26
CA GLU A 254 7.48 -5.33 3.82
C GLU A 254 7.33 -4.19 2.82
N CYS A 255 8.04 -4.30 1.69
CA CYS A 255 8.01 -3.29 0.64
C CYS A 255 7.73 -3.86 -0.75
N THR A 256 7.58 -5.19 -0.87
CA THR A 256 7.46 -5.86 -2.17
C THR A 256 6.37 -6.92 -2.21
N GLY A 257 5.65 -6.94 -3.33
CA GLY A 257 4.58 -7.88 -3.58
C GLY A 257 4.89 -8.76 -4.78
N SER A 258 4.24 -9.91 -4.84
CA SER A 258 4.39 -10.90 -5.91
C SER A 258 3.06 -11.16 -6.59
N ALA A 259 3.10 -11.28 -7.93
CA ALA A 259 1.98 -11.76 -8.72
C ALA A 259 1.87 -13.29 -8.72
N ALA A 260 2.81 -14.00 -8.08
CA ALA A 260 2.71 -15.46 -7.92
C ALA A 260 1.57 -15.87 -6.98
N VAL A 261 1.21 -14.98 -6.05
CA VAL A 261 0.16 -15.16 -5.03
C VAL A 261 -1.04 -14.30 -5.40
N LYS A 262 -2.24 -14.89 -5.33
CA LYS A 262 -3.48 -14.20 -5.72
C LYS A 262 -3.71 -12.90 -4.93
N ILE A 263 -4.40 -11.96 -5.57
CA ILE A 263 -4.84 -10.71 -4.95
C ILE A 263 -5.70 -11.01 -3.72
N ASN A 264 -5.54 -10.22 -2.66
CA ASN A 264 -6.26 -10.34 -1.40
C ASN A 264 -6.03 -11.69 -0.68
N ALA A 265 -4.90 -12.37 -0.90
CA ALA A 265 -4.53 -13.56 -0.15
C ALA A 265 -4.52 -13.36 1.37
N ALA A 266 -4.20 -12.15 1.84
CA ALA A 266 -4.30 -11.76 3.25
C ALA A 266 -5.73 -11.90 3.82
N LEU A 267 -6.77 -11.74 2.99
CA LEU A 267 -8.17 -11.90 3.38
C LEU A 267 -8.69 -13.33 3.27
N ASP A 268 -7.98 -14.21 2.54
CA ASP A 268 -8.36 -15.60 2.39
C ASP A 268 -7.65 -16.50 3.40
N LEU A 269 -8.42 -16.99 4.39
CA LEU A 269 -7.93 -17.86 5.47
C LEU A 269 -7.43 -19.23 4.99
N THR A 270 -7.73 -19.64 3.75
CA THR A 270 -7.22 -20.89 3.16
C THR A 270 -5.78 -20.74 2.65
N VAL A 271 -5.32 -19.50 2.43
CA VAL A 271 -3.94 -19.23 2.04
C VAL A 271 -3.08 -19.11 3.29
N ARG A 272 -1.98 -19.86 3.30
CA ARG A 272 -0.96 -19.79 4.35
C ARG A 272 -0.41 -18.38 4.51
N GLY A 273 -0.12 -17.99 5.74
CA GLY A 273 0.36 -16.64 6.07
C GLY A 273 1.60 -16.25 5.27
N GLU A 274 2.58 -17.14 5.16
CA GLU A 274 3.88 -16.85 4.56
C GLU A 274 3.78 -16.56 3.04
N ALA A 275 2.78 -17.14 2.36
CA ALA A 275 2.44 -16.77 0.99
C ALA A 275 1.55 -15.51 0.95
N ALA A 276 0.61 -15.37 1.90
CA ALA A 276 -0.32 -14.25 1.93
C ALA A 276 0.34 -12.89 2.18
N GLN A 277 1.43 -12.83 2.95
CA GLN A 277 2.16 -11.59 3.28
C GLN A 277 2.77 -10.90 2.06
N ILE A 278 3.23 -11.69 1.08
CA ILE A 278 3.82 -11.20 -0.17
C ILE A 278 2.77 -10.95 -1.27
N GLY A 279 1.50 -11.25 -1.01
CA GLY A 279 0.41 -11.05 -1.96
C GLY A 279 -0.02 -9.59 -2.02
N PHE A 280 -0.27 -9.09 -3.22
CA PHE A 280 -0.95 -7.81 -3.39
C PHE A 280 -2.39 -7.88 -2.85
N GLY A 281 -2.95 -6.73 -2.48
CA GLY A 281 -4.31 -6.66 -1.94
C GLY A 281 -4.79 -5.24 -1.73
N SER A 282 -6.04 -5.06 -1.35
CA SER A 282 -6.60 -3.73 -1.14
C SER A 282 -7.60 -3.70 0.00
N TRP A 283 -7.71 -2.53 0.64
CA TRP A 283 -8.85 -2.20 1.51
C TRP A 283 -10.12 -1.89 0.71
N HIS A 284 -10.01 -1.79 -0.61
CA HIS A 284 -11.13 -1.71 -1.53
C HIS A 284 -11.66 -3.11 -1.88
N THR A 285 -12.98 -3.23 -2.03
CA THR A 285 -13.61 -4.51 -2.40
C THR A 285 -13.37 -4.89 -3.87
N GLY A 286 -13.20 -6.19 -4.13
CA GLY A 286 -13.28 -6.82 -5.46
C GLY A 286 -11.98 -6.90 -6.27
N GLY A 287 -10.87 -6.39 -5.73
CA GLY A 287 -9.58 -6.32 -6.43
C GLY A 287 -8.65 -5.27 -5.85
N ALA A 288 -7.62 -4.92 -6.60
CA ALA A 288 -6.62 -3.92 -6.22
C ALA A 288 -6.22 -3.04 -7.41
N PHE A 289 -5.76 -1.82 -7.12
CA PHE A 289 -5.14 -0.98 -8.13
C PHE A 289 -3.66 -1.32 -8.31
N PHE A 290 -3.20 -1.22 -9.56
CA PHE A 290 -1.83 -1.45 -9.96
C PHE A 290 -1.37 -0.36 -10.92
N ALA A 291 -0.20 0.21 -10.66
CA ALA A 291 0.55 0.97 -11.65
C ALA A 291 1.37 0.01 -12.52
N MET A 292 1.29 0.19 -13.83
CA MET A 292 2.05 -0.57 -14.82
C MET A 292 3.40 0.10 -15.11
N GLY A 293 4.29 -0.61 -15.80
CA GLY A 293 5.62 -0.13 -16.21
C GLY A 293 5.62 1.14 -17.07
N ASP A 294 4.52 1.47 -17.74
CA ASP A 294 4.30 2.72 -18.49
C ASP A 294 3.68 3.85 -17.66
N GLY A 295 3.44 3.60 -16.37
CA GLY A 295 2.80 4.51 -15.44
C GLY A 295 1.28 4.63 -15.60
N SER A 296 0.63 3.84 -16.45
CA SER A 296 -0.83 3.70 -16.44
C SER A 296 -1.27 3.00 -15.14
N VAL A 297 -2.50 3.28 -14.67
CA VAL A 297 -3.04 2.66 -13.45
C VAL A 297 -4.30 1.90 -13.81
N LYS A 298 -4.36 0.62 -13.44
CA LYS A 298 -5.46 -0.31 -13.74
C LYS A 298 -6.03 -0.85 -12.43
N PHE A 299 -7.34 -1.08 -12.40
CA PHE A 299 -7.95 -1.90 -11.36
C PHE A 299 -8.01 -3.33 -11.86
N ILE A 300 -7.42 -4.28 -11.13
CA ILE A 300 -7.43 -5.70 -11.48
C ILE A 300 -8.31 -6.42 -10.48
N SER A 301 -9.28 -7.19 -10.98
CA SER A 301 -10.19 -7.95 -10.13
C SER A 301 -9.45 -9.08 -9.42
N GLU A 302 -9.83 -9.37 -8.17
CA GLU A 302 -9.32 -10.53 -7.43
C GLU A 302 -9.71 -11.89 -8.05
N ASN A 303 -10.64 -11.89 -9.01
CA ASN A 303 -11.08 -13.07 -9.77
C ASN A 303 -10.34 -13.26 -11.10
N ILE A 304 -9.29 -12.47 -11.37
CA ILE A 304 -8.43 -12.65 -12.55
C ILE A 304 -7.88 -14.08 -12.63
N ASP A 305 -7.76 -14.62 -13.84
CA ASP A 305 -7.08 -15.90 -14.04
C ASP A 305 -5.62 -15.81 -13.52
N ILE A 306 -5.22 -16.78 -12.70
CA ILE A 306 -3.91 -16.74 -12.04
C ILE A 306 -2.74 -16.79 -13.04
N THR A 307 -2.92 -17.39 -14.21
CA THR A 307 -1.91 -17.44 -15.27
C THR A 307 -1.74 -16.05 -15.88
N THR A 308 -2.85 -15.39 -16.20
CA THR A 308 -2.85 -14.00 -16.69
C THR A 308 -2.24 -13.06 -15.66
N TYR A 309 -2.60 -13.20 -14.38
CA TYR A 309 -2.06 -12.36 -13.32
C TYR A 309 -0.55 -12.54 -13.13
N ARG A 310 -0.06 -13.79 -13.16
CA ARG A 310 1.39 -14.07 -13.11
C ARG A 310 2.14 -13.46 -14.30
N ALA A 311 1.58 -13.57 -15.50
CA ALA A 311 2.14 -12.94 -16.70
C ALA A 311 2.26 -11.41 -16.58
N LEU A 312 1.43 -10.77 -15.76
CA LEU A 312 1.57 -9.34 -15.47
C LEU A 312 2.73 -9.03 -14.50
N GLY A 313 3.20 -10.00 -13.72
CA GLY A 313 4.30 -9.83 -12.76
C GLY A 313 5.69 -9.99 -13.38
N SER A 314 5.82 -10.69 -14.50
CA SER A 314 7.09 -10.88 -15.20
C SER A 314 7.48 -9.63 -16.01
N ARG A 315 8.78 -9.33 -16.06
CA ARG A 315 9.34 -8.27 -16.93
C ARG A 315 9.79 -8.81 -18.29
N GLY A 316 10.05 -10.11 -18.40
CA GLY A 316 10.63 -10.70 -19.62
C GLY A 316 10.34 -12.19 -19.87
N GLY A 317 9.19 -12.70 -19.46
CA GLY A 317 8.75 -14.07 -19.73
C GLY A 317 8.13 -14.28 -21.13
N ARG A 318 7.89 -13.20 -21.88
CA ARG A 318 7.29 -13.12 -23.23
C ARG A 318 5.86 -13.66 -23.29
N GLU A 319 5.12 -13.55 -22.20
CA GLU A 319 3.73 -13.99 -22.13
C GLU A 319 2.81 -13.05 -22.90
N THR A 320 1.86 -13.62 -23.66
CA THR A 320 0.77 -12.84 -24.25
C THR A 320 -0.35 -12.70 -23.24
N VAL A 321 -0.60 -11.48 -22.78
CA VAL A 321 -1.69 -11.17 -21.85
C VAL A 321 -2.96 -10.83 -22.64
N GLY A 322 -4.08 -11.48 -22.30
CA GLY A 322 -5.41 -11.20 -22.87
C GLY A 322 -6.05 -9.93 -22.29
N GLU A 323 -7.35 -9.71 -22.53
CA GLU A 323 -8.12 -8.70 -21.80
C GLU A 323 -8.42 -9.17 -20.37
N TYR A 324 -8.31 -8.28 -19.39
CA TYR A 324 -8.48 -8.54 -17.95
C TYR A 324 -8.99 -7.31 -17.19
#